data_AF-A0A1E1XEB7-F1
#
_entry.id   AF-A0A1E1XEB7-F1
#
_cell.length_a   1.000
_cell.length_b   1.000
_cell.length_c   1.000
_cell.angle_alpha   90.00
_cell.angle_beta   90.00
_cell.angle_gamma   90.00
#
_symmetry.space_group_name_H-M   'P 1'
#
loop_
_entity.id
_entity.type
_entity.pdbx_description
1 polymer ?
#
loop_
_entity_poly.entity_id
_entity_poly.type
_entity_poly.pdbx_seq_one_letter_code
_entity_poly.pdbx_strand_id
1 'polypeptide(L)'
;PTNIPPESWELLLWVLTSGGVRLKSCNKEDVPEVKGSAVDVVFEVQHSPQTDRRFESARGDREVFFAYHGSRLDNFYSILHNGLLAHMNKNSLFGTGTYLSSELSVSATFSPAGYGWQHSVVSSEFSCVAMCEVVDHPDVKCQDRARSQPSRAYAKDSMGGMVPEKYYLVQNNSVVRVKYLLVYTASRPQPPTPDILPSGMMGSTDSCYSMGWQDFLRKNKSWLMVAAYAALLCGIGLSSSNVGHKLMLKLFYR
;
A
#
# COMPACT_ATOMS: atom_id res chain seq x y z
N PRO A 1 -23.19 -13.26 20.38
CA PRO A 1 -23.41 -12.24 19.32
C PRO A 1 -24.67 -12.58 18.52
N THR A 2 -25.84 -12.13 18.98
CA THR A 2 -27.14 -12.70 18.56
C THR A 2 -28.03 -11.80 17.73
N ASN A 3 -27.52 -10.70 17.16
CA ASN A 3 -28.24 -9.92 16.13
C ASN A 3 -27.23 -9.23 15.20
N ILE A 4 -26.67 -9.96 14.25
CA ILE A 4 -25.96 -9.36 13.12
C ILE A 4 -27.02 -8.99 12.07
N PRO A 5 -27.10 -7.73 11.60
CA PRO A 5 -28.07 -7.35 10.58
C PRO A 5 -27.93 -8.21 9.32
N PRO A 6 -29.04 -8.64 8.67
CA PRO A 6 -28.98 -9.42 7.43
C PRO A 6 -28.09 -8.79 6.35
N GLU A 7 -28.12 -7.47 6.24
CA GLU A 7 -27.34 -6.68 5.27
C GLU A 7 -25.84 -6.84 5.49
N SER A 8 -25.41 -7.03 6.74
CA SER A 8 -24.00 -7.28 7.06
C SER A 8 -23.55 -8.65 6.56
N TRP A 9 -24.46 -9.64 6.60
CA TRP A 9 -24.20 -10.98 6.08
C TRP A 9 -24.18 -11.00 4.55
N GLU A 10 -25.12 -10.30 3.91
CA GLU A 10 -25.15 -10.13 2.45
C GLU A 10 -23.89 -9.45 1.93
N LEU A 11 -23.44 -8.38 2.59
CA LEU A 11 -22.21 -7.69 2.23
C LEU A 11 -20.99 -8.61 2.39
N LEU A 12 -20.89 -9.32 3.52
CA LEU A 12 -19.77 -10.24 3.75
C LEU A 12 -19.76 -11.36 2.71
N LEU A 13 -20.92 -11.94 2.42
CA LEU A 13 -21.06 -12.97 1.39
C LEU A 13 -20.59 -12.44 0.04
N TRP A 14 -21.06 -11.26 -0.36
CA TRP A 14 -20.64 -10.61 -1.60
C TRP A 14 -19.12 -10.41 -1.64
N VAL A 15 -18.50 -9.88 -0.59
CA VAL A 15 -17.04 -9.70 -0.52
C VAL A 15 -16.28 -11.03 -0.69
N LEU A 16 -16.78 -12.12 -0.10
CA LEU A 16 -16.11 -13.43 -0.12
C LEU A 16 -16.37 -14.26 -1.39
N THR A 17 -17.43 -13.98 -2.12
CA THR A 17 -17.84 -14.75 -3.31
C THR A 17 -17.73 -13.98 -4.62
N SER A 18 -17.62 -12.65 -4.58
CA SER A 18 -17.50 -11.83 -5.78
C SER A 18 -16.20 -12.12 -6.56
N GLY A 19 -16.30 -12.15 -7.89
CA GLY A 19 -15.14 -12.16 -8.78
C GLY A 19 -14.26 -13.40 -8.78
N GLY A 20 -14.63 -14.49 -8.08
CA GLY A 20 -13.98 -15.81 -8.20
C GLY A 20 -12.53 -15.91 -7.72
N VAL A 21 -12.00 -14.86 -7.09
CA VAL A 21 -10.66 -14.84 -6.50
C VAL A 21 -10.76 -15.21 -5.03
N ARG A 22 -9.86 -16.08 -4.57
CA ARG A 22 -9.79 -16.52 -3.18
C ARG A 22 -8.41 -16.24 -2.61
N LEU A 23 -8.36 -15.86 -1.35
CA LEU A 23 -7.12 -15.66 -0.63
C LEU A 23 -6.94 -16.82 0.34
N LYS A 24 -5.78 -17.46 0.27
CA LYS A 24 -5.36 -18.51 1.19
C LYS A 24 -4.22 -17.98 2.05
N SER A 25 -4.36 -18.05 3.37
CA SER A 25 -3.24 -17.70 4.25
C SER A 25 -2.12 -18.75 4.12
N CYS A 26 -0.88 -18.28 4.05
CA CYS A 26 0.31 -19.11 3.88
C CYS A 26 1.34 -18.78 4.96
N ASN A 27 2.15 -19.78 5.34
CA ASN A 27 3.31 -19.51 6.17
C ASN A 27 4.39 -18.82 5.32
N LYS A 28 4.98 -17.75 5.84
CA LYS A 28 6.08 -17.03 5.19
C LYS A 28 7.27 -17.95 4.89
N GLU A 29 7.52 -18.94 5.73
CA GLU A 29 8.63 -19.88 5.57
C GLU A 29 8.48 -20.81 4.36
N ASP A 30 7.24 -20.99 3.87
CA ASP A 30 6.94 -21.80 2.68
C ASP A 30 7.11 -21.02 1.36
N VAL A 31 7.40 -19.72 1.43
CA VAL A 31 7.56 -18.83 0.27
C VAL A 31 9.02 -18.34 0.21
N PRO A 32 9.88 -18.99 -0.59
CA PRO A 32 11.33 -18.73 -0.61
C PRO A 32 11.70 -17.26 -0.83
N GLU A 33 10.93 -16.54 -1.65
CA GLU A 33 11.18 -15.15 -2.06
C GLU A 33 11.07 -14.16 -0.90
N VAL A 34 10.26 -14.50 0.12
CA VAL A 34 10.02 -13.63 1.29
C VAL A 34 10.47 -14.26 2.59
N LYS A 35 11.13 -15.41 2.53
CA LYS A 35 11.71 -16.07 3.68
C LYS A 35 12.74 -15.16 4.36
N GLY A 36 12.61 -14.98 5.68
CA GLY A 36 13.47 -14.07 6.44
C GLY A 36 13.26 -12.57 6.15
N SER A 37 12.26 -12.19 5.36
CA SER A 37 11.90 -10.79 5.14
C SER A 37 11.09 -10.21 6.31
N ALA A 38 10.97 -8.88 6.33
CA ALA A 38 10.13 -8.13 7.27
C ALA A 38 8.61 -8.22 6.99
N VAL A 39 8.17 -9.07 6.06
CA VAL A 39 6.74 -9.31 5.81
C VAL A 39 6.13 -10.00 7.05
N ASP A 40 4.98 -9.51 7.50
CA ASP A 40 4.28 -10.06 8.67
C ASP A 40 3.34 -11.20 8.27
N VAL A 41 2.52 -10.97 7.24
CA VAL A 41 1.49 -11.94 6.79
C VAL A 41 1.54 -12.10 5.28
N VAL A 42 1.41 -13.35 4.83
CA VAL A 42 1.39 -13.71 3.41
C VAL A 42 0.07 -14.38 3.06
N PHE A 43 -0.54 -13.94 1.96
CA PHE A 43 -1.70 -14.59 1.36
C PHE A 43 -1.38 -15.02 -0.07
N GLU A 44 -1.60 -16.29 -0.38
CA GLU A 44 -1.63 -16.77 -1.77
C GLU A 44 -2.95 -16.38 -2.42
N VAL A 45 -2.86 -15.87 -3.65
CA VAL A 45 -4.00 -15.55 -4.49
C VAL A 45 -4.34 -16.76 -5.36
N GLN A 46 -5.51 -17.33 -5.13
CA GLN A 46 -6.08 -18.39 -5.94
C GLN A 46 -7.04 -17.75 -6.96
N HIS A 47 -6.66 -17.84 -8.22
CA HIS A 47 -7.41 -17.28 -9.33
C HIS A 47 -8.51 -18.23 -9.81
N SER A 48 -9.42 -17.68 -10.61
CA SER A 48 -10.40 -18.51 -11.31
C SER A 48 -9.73 -19.40 -12.36
N PRO A 49 -10.30 -20.57 -12.70
CA PRO A 49 -9.76 -21.43 -13.76
C PRO A 49 -9.64 -20.73 -15.12
N GLN A 50 -10.48 -19.73 -15.40
CA GLN A 50 -10.40 -18.94 -16.63
C GLN A 50 -9.16 -18.04 -16.65
N THR A 51 -8.89 -17.35 -15.54
CA THR A 51 -7.71 -16.50 -15.40
C THR A 51 -6.44 -17.34 -15.49
N ASP A 52 -6.40 -18.49 -14.83
CA ASP A 52 -5.25 -19.41 -14.88
C ASP A 52 -5.00 -19.90 -16.31
N ARG A 53 -6.03 -20.38 -17.02
CA ARG A 53 -5.87 -20.80 -18.43
C ARG A 53 -5.33 -19.70 -19.32
N ARG A 54 -5.76 -18.44 -19.11
CA ARG A 54 -5.25 -17.29 -19.87
C ARG A 54 -3.76 -17.05 -19.60
N PHE A 55 -3.35 -17.12 -18.33
CA PHE A 55 -1.96 -16.95 -17.94
C PHE A 55 -1.08 -18.09 -18.48
N GLU A 56 -1.49 -19.35 -18.31
CA GLU A 56 -0.72 -20.50 -18.80
C GLU A 56 -0.65 -20.53 -20.34
N SER A 57 -1.70 -20.08 -21.04
CA SER A 57 -1.68 -19.91 -22.51
C SER A 57 -0.68 -18.83 -22.95
N ALA A 58 -0.62 -17.70 -22.22
CA ALA A 58 0.36 -16.64 -22.50
C ALA A 58 1.80 -17.08 -22.16
N ARG A 59 1.96 -17.91 -21.14
CA ARG A 59 3.23 -18.51 -20.74
C ARG A 59 3.79 -19.44 -21.83
N GLY A 60 3.01 -20.42 -22.27
CA GLY A 60 3.53 -21.50 -23.12
C GLY A 60 4.73 -22.18 -22.47
N ASP A 61 5.81 -22.37 -23.22
CA ASP A 61 7.04 -23.01 -22.75
C ASP A 61 8.04 -22.04 -22.07
N ARG A 62 7.63 -20.79 -21.83
CA ARG A 62 8.50 -19.76 -21.26
C ARG A 62 8.65 -19.92 -19.75
N GLU A 63 9.80 -19.47 -19.27
CA GLU A 63 10.06 -19.36 -17.83
C GLU A 63 9.22 -18.26 -17.19
N VAL A 64 8.99 -18.41 -15.88
CA VAL A 64 8.34 -17.41 -15.04
C VAL A 64 9.29 -16.96 -13.94
N PHE A 65 9.18 -15.70 -13.53
CA PHE A 65 9.94 -15.13 -12.43
C PHE A 65 9.05 -14.24 -11.57
N PHE A 66 9.50 -13.98 -10.35
CA PHE A 66 8.78 -13.10 -9.43
C PHE A 66 9.24 -11.64 -9.54
N ALA A 67 8.28 -10.73 -9.45
CA ALA A 67 8.52 -9.30 -9.32
C ALA A 67 7.44 -8.67 -8.44
N TYR A 68 7.73 -7.50 -7.87
CA TYR A 68 6.89 -6.85 -6.87
C TYR A 68 6.18 -5.63 -7.43
N HIS A 69 4.91 -5.45 -7.09
CA HIS A 69 4.11 -4.26 -7.40
C HIS A 69 3.65 -3.58 -6.11
N GLY A 70 4.06 -2.33 -5.92
CA GLY A 70 3.55 -1.48 -4.85
C GLY A 70 2.35 -0.66 -5.30
N SER A 71 1.35 -0.54 -4.44
CA SER A 71 0.17 0.29 -4.69
C SER A 71 -0.45 0.76 -3.38
N ARG A 72 -1.29 1.79 -3.45
CA ARG A 72 -2.10 2.18 -2.29
C ARG A 72 -3.10 1.09 -1.95
N LEU A 73 -3.40 0.93 -0.65
CA LEU A 73 -4.25 -0.14 -0.14
C LEU A 73 -5.63 -0.20 -0.81
N ASP A 74 -6.23 0.95 -1.12
CA ASP A 74 -7.54 1.08 -1.76
C ASP A 74 -7.59 0.52 -3.19
N ASN A 75 -6.45 0.34 -3.84
CA ASN A 75 -6.38 -0.24 -5.18
C ASN A 75 -6.46 -1.77 -5.18
N PHE A 76 -6.12 -2.44 -4.06
CA PHE A 76 -5.92 -3.90 -4.05
C PHE A 76 -7.19 -4.70 -4.29
N TYR A 77 -8.36 -4.20 -3.90
CA TYR A 77 -9.62 -4.85 -4.26
C TYR A 77 -9.78 -4.97 -5.78
N SER A 78 -9.55 -3.87 -6.51
CA SER A 78 -9.60 -3.89 -7.98
C SER A 78 -8.48 -4.73 -8.58
N ILE A 79 -7.25 -4.63 -8.06
CA ILE A 79 -6.11 -5.42 -8.55
C ILE A 79 -6.37 -6.92 -8.43
N LEU A 80 -7.00 -7.37 -7.34
CA LEU A 80 -7.33 -8.79 -7.15
C LEU A 80 -8.37 -9.25 -8.17
N HIS A 81 -9.47 -8.51 -8.32
CA HIS A 81 -10.59 -8.95 -9.17
C HIS A 81 -10.38 -8.71 -10.67
N ASN A 82 -9.63 -7.68 -11.05
CA ASN A 82 -9.44 -7.27 -12.44
C ASN A 82 -8.01 -7.47 -12.95
N GLY A 83 -7.08 -7.85 -12.08
CA GLY A 83 -5.66 -7.92 -12.38
C GLY A 83 -4.97 -6.55 -12.43
N LEU A 84 -3.68 -6.56 -12.76
CA LEU A 84 -2.89 -5.35 -12.97
C LEU A 84 -3.17 -4.80 -14.37
N LEU A 85 -4.00 -3.76 -14.45
CA LEU A 85 -4.41 -3.16 -15.71
C LEU A 85 -3.40 -2.10 -16.17
N ALA A 86 -2.56 -2.44 -17.15
CA ALA A 86 -1.53 -1.54 -17.70
C ALA A 86 -2.04 -0.13 -18.07
N HIS A 87 -3.26 -0.03 -18.61
CA HIS A 87 -3.86 1.24 -19.05
C HIS A 87 -4.45 2.09 -17.91
N MET A 88 -4.62 1.52 -16.71
CA MET A 88 -5.10 2.24 -15.53
C MET A 88 -3.95 2.84 -14.71
N ASN A 89 -2.71 2.50 -15.06
CA ASN A 89 -1.53 3.07 -14.42
C ASN A 89 -1.25 4.46 -14.97
N LYS A 90 -0.76 5.36 -14.11
CA LYS A 90 -0.28 6.66 -14.57
C LYS A 90 0.87 6.45 -15.55
N ASN A 91 0.79 7.07 -16.71
CA ASN A 91 1.90 7.12 -17.66
C ASN A 91 3.13 7.67 -16.94
N SER A 92 4.25 6.97 -17.09
CA SER A 92 5.52 7.34 -16.48
C SER A 92 6.55 7.55 -17.58
N LEU A 93 7.68 8.12 -17.19
CA LEU A 93 8.74 8.57 -18.09
C LEU A 93 9.23 7.44 -19.04
N PHE A 94 9.16 6.19 -18.60
CA PHE A 94 9.69 5.03 -19.33
C PHE A 94 8.66 4.29 -20.21
N GLY A 95 7.45 4.84 -20.36
CA GLY A 95 6.39 4.30 -21.22
C GLY A 95 5.14 3.85 -20.46
N THR A 96 4.10 3.48 -21.20
CA THR A 96 2.84 2.96 -20.66
C THR A 96 2.97 1.47 -20.34
N GLY A 97 2.49 1.09 -19.15
CA GLY A 97 2.49 -0.29 -18.69
C GLY A 97 2.33 -0.42 -17.17
N THR A 98 2.38 -1.66 -16.70
CA THR A 98 2.46 -1.97 -15.27
C THR A 98 3.93 -2.00 -14.84
N TYR A 99 4.26 -1.13 -13.89
CA TYR A 99 5.58 -1.08 -13.28
C TYR A 99 5.69 -2.09 -12.14
N LEU A 100 6.69 -2.95 -12.24
CA LEU A 100 7.10 -3.90 -11.21
C LEU A 100 8.59 -3.63 -10.87
N SER A 101 9.06 -4.20 -9.77
CA SER A 101 10.47 -4.19 -9.41
C SER A 101 10.97 -5.60 -9.07
N SER A 102 12.26 -5.86 -9.31
CA SER A 102 12.95 -7.04 -8.79
C SER A 102 13.15 -6.98 -7.28
N GLU A 103 13.09 -5.78 -6.69
CA GLU A 103 13.35 -5.57 -5.26
C GLU A 103 12.06 -5.21 -4.51
N LEU A 104 11.78 -5.99 -3.47
CA LEU A 104 10.64 -5.74 -2.58
C LEU A 104 10.70 -4.37 -1.92
N SER A 105 11.90 -3.92 -1.53
CA SER A 105 12.14 -2.62 -0.88
C SER A 105 11.73 -1.45 -1.79
N VAL A 106 11.99 -1.53 -3.09
CA VAL A 106 11.61 -0.51 -4.07
C VAL A 106 10.08 -0.43 -4.16
N SER A 107 9.41 -1.56 -4.33
CA SER A 107 7.95 -1.61 -4.43
C SER A 107 7.25 -1.20 -3.13
N ALA A 108 7.84 -1.51 -1.96
CA ALA A 108 7.31 -1.08 -0.67
C ALA A 108 7.19 0.46 -0.54
N THR A 109 8.05 1.24 -1.20
CA THR A 109 7.96 2.71 -1.21
C THR A 109 6.69 3.25 -1.88
N PHE A 110 6.08 2.46 -2.76
CA PHE A 110 4.82 2.79 -3.45
C PHE A 110 3.58 2.22 -2.73
N SER A 111 3.80 1.55 -1.60
CA SER A 111 2.76 0.92 -0.77
C SER A 111 2.70 1.57 0.61
N PRO A 112 2.21 2.82 0.72
CA PRO A 112 2.01 3.44 2.03
C PRO A 112 0.99 2.65 2.86
N ALA A 113 1.14 2.69 4.18
CA ALA A 113 0.12 2.14 5.08
C ALA A 113 -1.22 2.86 4.87
N GLY A 114 -2.29 2.08 4.86
CA GLY A 114 -3.66 2.56 4.74
C GLY A 114 -4.54 1.99 5.83
N TYR A 115 -5.70 2.61 6.04
CA TYR A 115 -6.71 2.10 6.95
C TYR A 115 -7.56 1.04 6.25
N GLY A 116 -7.60 -0.16 6.83
CA GLY A 116 -8.49 -1.24 6.42
C GLY A 116 -9.75 -1.28 7.29
N TRP A 117 -10.13 -2.49 7.69
CA TRP A 117 -11.26 -2.70 8.59
C TRP A 117 -10.83 -2.60 10.05
N GLN A 118 -11.52 -1.76 10.84
CA GLN A 118 -11.17 -1.50 12.25
C GLN A 118 -11.22 -2.74 13.16
N HIS A 119 -12.02 -3.73 12.81
CA HIS A 119 -12.14 -4.99 13.54
C HIS A 119 -11.40 -6.15 12.84
N SER A 120 -10.48 -5.84 11.92
CA SER A 120 -9.64 -6.82 11.25
C SER A 120 -8.76 -7.56 12.27
N VAL A 121 -8.69 -8.89 12.13
CA VAL A 121 -7.82 -9.75 12.94
C VAL A 121 -6.34 -9.53 12.59
N VAL A 122 -6.04 -9.11 11.37
CA VAL A 122 -4.66 -8.87 10.91
C VAL A 122 -4.14 -7.53 11.44
N SER A 123 -4.81 -6.44 11.07
CA SER A 123 -4.57 -5.09 11.55
C SER A 123 -5.63 -4.15 11.00
N SER A 124 -5.97 -3.09 11.75
CA SER A 124 -6.80 -1.98 11.28
C SER A 124 -6.04 -1.02 10.36
N GLU A 125 -4.71 -1.00 10.43
CA GLU A 125 -3.80 -0.21 9.60
C GLU A 125 -2.65 -1.09 9.11
N PHE A 126 -2.47 -1.17 7.79
CA PHE A 126 -1.44 -2.00 7.16
C PHE A 126 -1.06 -1.49 5.78
N SER A 127 0.12 -1.85 5.30
CA SER A 127 0.49 -1.73 3.88
C SER A 127 0.49 -3.09 3.20
N CYS A 128 0.38 -3.08 1.88
CA CYS A 128 0.30 -4.30 1.08
C CYS A 128 1.16 -4.15 -0.18
N VAL A 129 1.93 -5.19 -0.52
CA VAL A 129 2.68 -5.29 -1.78
C VAL A 129 2.23 -6.56 -2.49
N ALA A 130 1.96 -6.46 -3.79
CA ALA A 130 1.68 -7.64 -4.61
C ALA A 130 3.01 -8.27 -5.05
N MET A 131 3.17 -9.57 -4.84
CA MET A 131 4.20 -10.37 -5.49
C MET A 131 3.58 -11.08 -6.69
N CYS A 132 4.12 -10.81 -7.86
CA CYS A 132 3.56 -11.20 -9.14
C CYS A 132 4.40 -12.27 -9.81
N GLU A 133 3.73 -13.27 -10.39
CA GLU A 133 4.35 -14.14 -11.39
C GLU A 133 4.34 -13.42 -12.74
N VAL A 134 5.51 -13.36 -13.37
CA VAL A 134 5.72 -12.69 -14.65
C VAL A 134 6.34 -13.69 -15.62
N VAL A 135 5.74 -13.83 -16.80
CA VAL A 135 6.30 -14.64 -17.89
C VAL A 135 7.48 -13.89 -18.50
N ASP A 136 8.58 -14.57 -18.77
CA ASP A 136 9.71 -14.00 -19.50
C ASP A 136 9.35 -13.77 -20.99
N HIS A 137 8.69 -12.63 -21.24
CA HIS A 137 8.10 -12.28 -22.53
C HIS A 137 8.71 -10.99 -23.10
N PRO A 138 8.81 -10.83 -24.44
CA PRO A 138 9.27 -9.58 -25.08
C PRO A 138 8.45 -8.32 -24.74
N ASP A 139 7.19 -8.51 -24.30
CA ASP A 139 6.31 -7.42 -23.82
C ASP A 139 6.65 -6.94 -22.41
N VAL A 140 7.64 -7.56 -21.75
CA VAL A 140 8.22 -7.13 -20.49
C VAL A 140 9.56 -6.47 -20.77
N LYS A 141 9.61 -5.16 -20.53
CA LYS A 141 10.80 -4.33 -20.74
C LYS A 141 11.64 -4.27 -19.47
N CYS A 142 12.94 -4.53 -19.59
CA CYS A 142 13.92 -4.59 -18.50
C CYS A 142 15.35 -4.65 -19.04
N GLN A 143 16.33 -4.27 -18.22
CA GLN A 143 17.75 -4.31 -18.60
C GLN A 143 18.42 -5.66 -18.37
N ASP A 144 18.06 -6.39 -17.31
CA ASP A 144 18.71 -7.66 -16.93
C ASP A 144 18.69 -8.67 -18.07
N ARG A 145 17.59 -8.70 -18.81
CA ARG A 145 17.38 -9.56 -19.98
C ARG A 145 17.62 -8.87 -21.32
N ALA A 146 18.07 -7.62 -21.31
CA ALA A 146 18.41 -6.88 -22.53
C ALA A 146 19.76 -7.32 -23.12
N ARG A 147 20.61 -8.00 -22.35
CA ARG A 147 21.89 -8.53 -22.86
C ARG A 147 21.70 -9.51 -24.02
N SER A 148 20.66 -10.33 -23.98
CA SER A 148 20.29 -11.24 -25.07
C SER A 148 19.35 -10.59 -26.08
N GLN A 149 18.54 -9.61 -25.67
CA GLN A 149 17.58 -8.90 -26.52
C GLN A 149 17.54 -7.40 -26.22
N PRO A 150 18.39 -6.58 -26.87
CA PRO A 150 18.51 -5.14 -26.57
C PRO A 150 17.20 -4.34 -26.70
N SER A 151 16.27 -4.80 -27.56
CA SER A 151 14.94 -4.18 -27.74
C SER A 151 14.08 -4.21 -26.47
N ARG A 152 14.43 -5.04 -25.48
CA ARG A 152 13.71 -5.12 -24.20
C ARG A 152 14.13 -4.03 -23.22
N ALA A 153 15.22 -3.30 -23.45
CA ALA A 153 15.60 -2.18 -22.58
C ALA A 153 14.67 -0.96 -22.73
N TYR A 154 13.89 -0.89 -23.81
CA TYR A 154 13.10 0.29 -24.18
C TYR A 154 11.62 -0.04 -24.41
N ALA A 155 10.74 0.83 -23.92
CA ALA A 155 9.37 0.89 -24.42
C ALA A 155 9.30 1.80 -25.66
N LYS A 156 8.37 1.52 -26.57
CA LYS A 156 8.21 2.29 -27.83
C LYS A 156 7.85 3.75 -27.60
N ASP A 157 7.15 4.01 -26.50
CA ASP A 157 6.63 5.29 -26.05
C ASP A 157 7.43 5.88 -24.87
N SER A 158 8.64 5.36 -24.62
CA SER A 158 9.51 5.86 -23.57
C SER A 158 10.05 7.26 -23.91
N MET A 159 9.84 8.22 -23.01
CA MET A 159 10.45 9.55 -23.06
C MET A 159 11.75 9.63 -22.25
N GLY A 160 11.96 8.70 -21.32
CA GLY A 160 13.11 8.62 -20.41
C GLY A 160 14.25 7.72 -20.87
N GLY A 161 14.14 7.14 -22.06
CA GLY A 161 15.11 6.18 -22.57
C GLY A 161 14.90 4.78 -21.99
N MET A 162 15.95 4.17 -21.45
CA MET A 162 15.91 2.80 -20.95
C MET A 162 15.11 2.68 -19.66
N VAL A 163 14.34 1.59 -19.51
CA VAL A 163 13.75 1.22 -18.23
C VAL A 163 14.88 0.99 -17.22
N PRO A 164 14.86 1.54 -16.00
CA PRO A 164 15.95 1.34 -15.02
C PRO A 164 16.15 -0.13 -14.62
N GLU A 165 17.36 -0.50 -14.21
CA GLU A 165 17.79 -1.89 -13.98
C GLU A 165 16.86 -2.70 -13.06
N LYS A 166 16.44 -2.11 -11.93
CA LYS A 166 15.59 -2.78 -10.93
C LYS A 166 14.10 -2.82 -11.28
N TYR A 167 13.72 -2.34 -12.46
CA TYR A 167 12.32 -2.18 -12.84
C TYR A 167 11.97 -3.05 -14.04
N TYR A 168 10.75 -3.58 -14.01
CA TYR A 168 10.12 -4.22 -15.14
C TYR A 168 8.91 -3.38 -15.56
N LEU A 169 8.79 -3.13 -16.87
CA LEU A 169 7.60 -2.50 -17.45
C LEU A 169 6.85 -3.53 -18.28
N VAL A 170 5.69 -3.96 -17.77
CA VAL A 170 4.84 -4.96 -18.40
C VAL A 170 3.76 -4.28 -19.23
N GLN A 171 3.82 -4.45 -20.56
CA GLN A 171 2.86 -3.82 -21.48
C GLN A 171 1.63 -4.70 -21.77
N ASN A 172 1.73 -6.01 -21.51
CA ASN A 172 0.68 -6.98 -21.77
C ASN A 172 0.17 -7.58 -20.44
N ASN A 173 -1.09 -7.36 -20.13
CA ASN A 173 -1.68 -7.83 -18.86
C ASN A 173 -1.76 -9.37 -18.76
N SER A 174 -1.65 -10.11 -19.86
CA SER A 174 -1.79 -11.57 -19.85
C SER A 174 -0.52 -12.29 -19.38
N VAL A 175 0.62 -11.59 -19.37
CA VAL A 175 1.93 -12.15 -18.98
C VAL A 175 2.30 -11.86 -17.52
N VAL A 176 1.36 -11.32 -16.74
CA VAL A 176 1.55 -11.03 -15.31
C VAL A 176 0.28 -11.40 -14.54
N ARG A 177 0.45 -12.04 -13.38
CA ARG A 177 -0.64 -12.20 -12.40
C ARG A 177 -0.11 -11.98 -10.98
N VAL A 178 -0.96 -11.49 -10.09
CA VAL A 178 -0.63 -11.43 -8.66
C VAL A 178 -0.69 -12.85 -8.11
N LYS A 179 0.40 -13.35 -7.53
CA LYS A 179 0.45 -14.69 -6.95
C LYS A 179 0.36 -14.65 -5.43
N TYR A 180 0.96 -13.65 -4.80
CA TYR A 180 0.87 -13.43 -3.36
C TYR A 180 0.60 -11.97 -3.00
N LEU A 181 -0.05 -11.76 -1.86
CA LEU A 181 -0.11 -10.47 -1.17
C LEU A 181 0.81 -10.54 0.06
N LEU A 182 1.69 -9.55 0.15
CA LEU A 182 2.63 -9.38 1.25
C LEU A 182 2.12 -8.22 2.11
N VAL A 183 1.72 -8.52 3.34
CA VAL A 183 1.09 -7.56 4.24
C VAL A 183 2.07 -7.20 5.34
N TYR A 184 2.24 -5.90 5.55
CA TYR A 184 3.00 -5.32 6.66
C TYR A 184 2.02 -4.61 7.59
N THR A 185 1.97 -5.06 8.82
CA THR A 185 1.15 -4.51 9.87
C THR A 185 1.92 -3.41 10.58
N ALA A 186 1.23 -2.34 10.98
CA ALA A 186 1.81 -1.43 11.95
C ALA A 186 2.06 -2.23 13.24
N SER A 187 3.32 -2.53 13.54
CA SER A 187 3.68 -3.07 14.86
C SER A 187 3.13 -2.10 15.90
N ARG A 188 2.07 -2.51 16.60
CA ARG A 188 1.65 -1.79 17.81
C ARG A 188 2.87 -1.86 18.73
N PRO A 189 3.44 -0.74 19.23
CA PRO A 189 4.48 -0.84 20.23
C PRO A 189 3.91 -1.66 21.38
N GLN A 190 4.41 -2.88 21.53
CA GLN A 190 4.09 -3.68 22.69
C GLN A 190 4.65 -2.90 23.89
N PRO A 191 3.86 -2.57 24.92
CA PRO A 191 4.46 -2.13 26.16
C PRO A 191 5.42 -3.23 26.59
N PRO A 192 6.68 -2.92 26.95
CA PRO A 192 7.62 -3.92 27.37
C PRO A 192 6.99 -4.70 28.53
N THR A 193 6.79 -6.01 28.34
CA THR A 193 6.47 -6.92 29.43
C THR A 193 7.63 -6.85 30.42
N PRO A 194 7.41 -6.45 31.68
CA PRO A 194 8.49 -6.40 32.64
C PRO A 194 8.83 -7.84 33.04
N ASP A 195 9.98 -8.31 32.59
CA ASP A 195 10.60 -9.50 33.16
C ASP A 195 10.89 -9.25 34.65
N ILE A 196 10.47 -10.22 35.44
CA ILE A 196 10.54 -10.29 36.90
C ILE A 196 11.99 -10.13 37.37
N LEU A 197 12.28 -9.12 38.20
CA LEU A 197 13.36 -9.15 39.20
C LEU A 197 12.99 -8.35 40.47
N PRO A 198 13.56 -8.71 41.64
CA PRO A 198 12.95 -8.47 42.95
C PRO A 198 13.40 -7.17 43.63
N SER A 199 12.47 -6.66 44.45
CA SER A 199 12.63 -5.86 45.67
C SER A 199 13.69 -4.75 45.71
N GLY A 200 13.20 -3.51 45.71
CA GLY A 200 13.81 -2.42 46.47
C GLY A 200 14.18 -1.19 45.64
N MET A 201 13.24 -0.26 45.48
CA MET A 201 13.42 1.13 45.94
C MET A 201 12.20 1.97 45.55
N MET A 202 11.77 2.75 46.54
CA MET A 202 10.64 3.66 46.52
C MET A 202 11.03 4.93 45.76
N GLY A 203 10.16 5.39 44.87
CA GLY A 203 10.32 6.64 44.13
C GLY A 203 8.99 7.04 43.50
N SER A 204 8.11 7.57 44.34
CA SER A 204 6.85 8.21 43.93
C SER A 204 7.13 9.39 42.99
N THR A 205 6.37 9.50 41.89
CA THR A 205 5.55 10.68 41.59
C THR A 205 4.64 10.40 40.39
N ASP A 206 3.38 10.75 40.57
CA ASP A 206 2.29 10.71 39.59
C ASP A 206 2.58 11.49 38.29
N SER A 207 2.08 10.99 37.16
CA SER A 207 1.30 11.83 36.23
C SER A 207 0.50 11.00 35.24
N CYS A 208 -0.81 11.09 35.44
CA CYS A 208 -1.87 10.68 34.54
C CYS A 208 -1.94 11.64 33.33
N TYR A 209 -2.47 11.12 32.21
CA TYR A 209 -2.91 11.83 31.00
C TYR A 209 -1.84 12.34 30.00
N SER A 210 -1.63 11.56 28.93
CA SER A 210 -1.50 12.14 27.59
C SER A 210 -1.92 11.12 26.53
N MET A 211 -3.23 10.88 26.43
CA MET A 211 -3.86 10.18 25.32
C MET A 211 -4.92 11.13 24.79
N GLY A 212 -4.73 11.70 23.59
CA GLY A 212 -5.80 12.49 22.96
C GLY A 212 -5.39 13.48 21.89
N TRP A 213 -4.21 14.11 21.95
CA TRP A 213 -3.93 15.23 21.04
C TRP A 213 -3.18 14.83 19.77
N GLN A 214 -2.16 13.95 19.88
CA GLN A 214 -1.38 13.54 18.71
C GLN A 214 -2.20 12.69 17.72
N ASP A 215 -3.02 11.77 18.22
CA ASP A 215 -3.92 10.97 17.38
C ASP A 215 -5.04 11.80 16.75
N PHE A 216 -5.57 12.78 17.48
CA PHE A 216 -6.56 13.72 16.96
C PHE A 216 -5.99 14.60 15.83
N LEU A 217 -4.77 15.11 16.01
CA LEU A 217 -4.06 15.89 14.99
C LEU A 217 -3.81 15.05 13.72
N ARG A 218 -3.42 13.78 13.88
CA ARG A 218 -3.16 12.87 12.77
C ARG A 218 -4.44 12.53 11.99
N LYS A 219 -5.55 12.31 12.70
CA LYS A 219 -6.85 11.97 12.10
C LYS A 219 -7.49 13.16 11.37
N ASN A 220 -7.29 14.39 11.87
CA ASN A 220 -7.92 15.59 11.32
C ASN A 220 -6.95 16.48 10.52
N LYS A 221 -5.81 15.96 10.09
CA LYS A 221 -4.72 16.71 9.43
C LYS A 221 -5.23 17.63 8.30
N SER A 222 -6.08 17.11 7.42
CA SER A 222 -6.60 17.90 6.29
C SER A 222 -7.50 19.06 6.73
N TRP A 223 -8.37 18.84 7.71
CA TRP A 223 -9.26 19.88 8.24
C TRP A 223 -8.47 20.95 9.02
N LEU A 224 -7.46 20.53 9.79
CA LEU A 224 -6.59 21.45 10.53
C LEU A 224 -5.79 22.36 9.60
N MET A 225 -5.30 21.84 8.47
CA MET A 225 -4.60 22.66 7.47
C MET A 225 -5.54 23.70 6.83
N VAL A 226 -6.79 23.33 6.55
CA VAL A 226 -7.80 24.26 6.03
C VAL A 226 -8.16 25.33 7.06
N ALA A 227 -8.37 24.93 8.32
CA ALA A 227 -8.67 25.86 9.41
C ALA A 227 -7.51 26.83 9.67
N ALA A 228 -6.27 26.34 9.67
CA ALA A 228 -5.07 27.16 9.81
C ALA A 228 -4.93 28.17 8.65
N TYR A 229 -5.20 27.73 7.42
CA TYR A 229 -5.17 28.62 6.24
C TYR A 229 -6.28 29.68 6.30
N ALA A 230 -7.49 29.32 6.72
CA ALA A 230 -8.57 30.29 6.91
C ALA A 230 -8.24 31.32 8.01
N ALA A 231 -7.65 30.88 9.12
CA ALA A 231 -7.21 31.77 10.20
C ALA A 231 -6.11 32.74 9.73
N LEU A 232 -5.17 32.27 8.91
CA LEU A 232 -4.14 33.13 8.29
C LEU A 232 -4.78 34.21 7.41
N LEU A 233 -5.73 33.84 6.55
CA LEU A 233 -6.44 34.79 5.69
C LEU A 233 -7.25 35.82 6.49
N CYS A 234 -7.92 35.38 7.56
CA CYS A 234 -8.61 36.29 8.49
C CYS A 234 -7.61 37.24 9.18
N GLY A 235 -6.45 36.75 9.60
CA GLY A 235 -5.40 37.57 10.22
C GLY A 235 -4.87 38.65 9.29
N ILE A 236 -4.59 38.30 8.03
CA ILE A 236 -4.15 39.25 7.00
C ILE A 236 -5.24 40.29 6.73
N GLY A 237 -6.50 39.87 6.57
CA GLY A 237 -7.63 40.77 6.32
C GLY A 237 -7.94 41.72 7.48
N LEU A 238 -7.75 41.28 8.72
CA LEU A 238 -7.87 42.14 9.91
C LEU A 238 -6.69 43.11 10.03
N SER A 239 -5.47 42.68 9.68
CA SER A 239 -4.28 43.54 9.69
C SER A 239 -4.33 44.63 8.61
N SER A 240 -5.03 44.40 7.49
CA SER A 240 -5.21 45.40 6.43
C SER A 240 -6.43 46.32 6.64
N SER A 241 -7.16 46.15 7.76
CA SER A 241 -8.41 46.85 8.05
C SER A 241 -8.24 47.89 9.16
N ASN A 242 -8.73 49.11 8.94
CA ASN A 242 -8.76 50.18 9.94
C ASN A 242 -9.55 49.80 11.21
N VAL A 243 -10.45 48.82 11.13
CA VAL A 243 -11.21 48.27 12.27
C VAL A 243 -10.38 47.26 13.05
N GLY A 244 -9.60 46.40 12.36
CA GLY A 244 -8.72 45.43 13.00
C GLY A 244 -7.60 46.09 13.78
N HIS A 245 -7.06 47.20 13.30
CA HIS A 245 -6.04 47.97 14.03
C HIS A 245 -6.57 48.51 15.37
N LYS A 246 -7.82 49.01 15.39
CA LYS A 246 -8.49 49.48 16.63
C LYS A 246 -8.79 48.33 17.60
N LEU A 247 -9.10 47.15 17.09
CA LEU A 247 -9.36 45.96 17.90
C LEU A 247 -8.07 45.41 18.53
N MET A 248 -6.98 45.34 17.76
CA MET A 248 -5.65 44.94 18.24
C MET A 248 -5.14 45.87 19.35
N LEU A 249 -5.28 47.19 19.17
CA LEU A 249 -4.94 48.16 20.22
C LEU A 249 -5.75 47.94 21.51
N LYS A 250 -7.02 47.53 21.42
CA LYS A 250 -7.83 47.23 22.61
C LYS A 250 -7.46 45.92 23.33
N LEU A 251 -6.90 44.95 22.61
CA LEU A 251 -6.50 43.64 23.14
C LEU A 251 -5.09 43.64 23.72
N PHE A 252 -4.17 44.43 23.16
CA PHE A 252 -2.76 44.47 23.58
C PHE A 252 -2.42 45.63 24.52
N TYR A 253 -3.26 46.67 24.63
CA TYR A 253 -3.09 47.81 25.55
C TYR A 253 -4.10 47.78 26.70
N ARG A 254 -4.19 46.63 27.37
CA ARG A 254 -4.87 46.51 28.67
C ARG A 254 -3.90 45.96 29.71
#